data_AF-X0YJ03-F1
#
_entry.id   AF-X0YJ03-F1
#
_cell.length_a   1.000
_cell.length_b   1.000
_cell.length_c   1.000
_cell.angle_alpha   90.00
_cell.angle_beta   90.00
_cell.angle_gamma   90.00
#
_symmetry.space_group_name_H-M   'P 1'
#
loop_
_entity.id
_entity.type
_entity.pdbx_description
1 polymer ?
#
loop_
_entity_poly.entity_id
_entity_poly.type
_entity_poly.pdbx_seq_one_letter_code
_entity_poly.pdbx_strand_id
1 'polypeptide(L)'
;MNIFPIQDFTGNLILDFISYSLGECKDSAYGCWEKGGTYSAPLEVKINLISKKTGEIKEQDVFMGELPLMTENGGFVINGAERVIVNQLIRSPGIYFDEEKNENSK
;
A
#
# COMPACT_ATOMS: atom_id res chain seq x y z
N MET A 1 5.72 5.26 -2.60
CA MET A 1 6.35 5.19 -3.94
C MET A 1 7.84 5.57 -3.90
N ASN A 2 8.58 5.18 -2.84
CA ASN A 2 10.01 5.55 -2.70
C ASN A 2 10.93 4.32 -2.72
N ILE A 3 10.46 3.21 -3.32
CA ILE A 3 11.23 1.95 -3.41
C ILE A 3 11.72 1.67 -4.83
N PHE A 4 11.17 2.35 -5.83
CA PHE A 4 11.57 2.23 -7.22
C PHE A 4 12.53 3.37 -7.60
N PRO A 5 13.52 3.10 -8.46
CA PRO A 5 13.82 1.80 -9.05
C PRO A 5 14.49 0.83 -8.05
N ILE A 6 14.16 -0.46 -8.13
CA ILE A 6 14.85 -1.52 -7.37
C ILE A 6 16.00 -2.05 -8.24
N GLN A 7 17.20 -2.15 -7.69
CA GLN A 7 18.37 -2.64 -8.41
C GLN A 7 18.96 -3.86 -7.74
N ASP A 8 19.50 -4.79 -8.53
CA ASP A 8 20.30 -5.89 -8.00
C ASP A 8 21.66 -5.40 -7.48
N PHE A 9 22.38 -6.24 -6.72
CA PHE A 9 23.67 -5.87 -6.13
C PHE A 9 24.77 -5.53 -7.15
N THR A 10 24.62 -6.01 -8.39
CA THR A 10 25.56 -5.70 -9.48
C THR A 10 25.16 -4.44 -10.27
N GLY A 11 23.97 -3.90 -10.03
CA GLY A 11 23.40 -2.76 -10.75
C GLY A 11 23.05 -3.03 -12.22
N ASN A 12 23.04 -4.30 -12.65
CA ASN A 12 22.79 -4.72 -14.02
C ASN A 12 21.31 -4.97 -14.32
N LEU A 13 20.52 -5.37 -13.31
CA LEU A 13 19.08 -5.54 -13.41
C LEU A 13 18.39 -4.42 -12.64
N ILE A 14 17.48 -3.74 -13.32
CA ILE A 14 16.63 -2.69 -12.73
C ILE A 14 15.18 -3.11 -12.88
N LEU A 15 14.46 -3.12 -11.77
CA LEU A 15 12.99 -3.16 -11.76
C LEU A 15 12.47 -1.73 -11.60
N ASP A 16 11.69 -1.26 -12.56
CA ASP A 16 11.14 0.09 -12.56
C ASP A 16 9.61 0.08 -12.62
N PHE A 17 9.00 1.05 -11.96
CA PHE A 17 7.55 1.19 -11.91
C PHE A 17 7.09 2.10 -13.06
N ILE A 18 6.05 1.69 -13.78
CA ILE A 18 5.46 2.49 -14.85
C ILE A 18 4.13 3.10 -14.39
N SER A 19 3.19 2.24 -14.05
CA SER A 19 1.84 2.63 -13.68
C SER A 19 1.16 1.56 -12.83
N TYR A 20 0.03 1.91 -12.25
CA TYR A 20 -0.88 0.95 -11.64
C TYR A 20 -2.28 1.15 -12.20
N SER A 21 -3.07 0.10 -12.15
CA SER A 21 -4.50 0.11 -12.45
C SER A 21 -5.25 -0.61 -11.35
N LEU A 22 -6.46 -0.13 -11.06
CA LEU A 22 -7.44 -0.88 -10.31
C LEU A 22 -8.40 -1.49 -11.31
N GLY A 23 -8.63 -2.79 -11.22
CA GLY A 23 -9.69 -3.44 -11.96
C GLY A 23 -11.06 -3.16 -11.33
N GLU A 24 -12.07 -3.87 -11.82
CA GLU A 24 -13.44 -3.70 -11.33
C GLU A 24 -13.67 -4.45 -10.02
N CYS A 25 -14.54 -3.89 -9.17
CA CYS A 25 -15.02 -4.59 -7.99
C CYS A 25 -15.90 -5.78 -8.40
N LYS A 26 -15.70 -6.92 -7.74
CA LYS A 26 -16.48 -8.14 -8.01
C LYS A 26 -17.94 -8.03 -7.55
N ASP A 27 -18.22 -7.17 -6.57
CA ASP A 27 -19.56 -6.93 -6.03
C ASP A 27 -19.64 -5.51 -5.45
N SER A 28 -20.86 -5.07 -5.14
CA SER A 28 -21.12 -3.85 -4.38
C SER A 28 -20.72 -4.00 -2.91
N ALA A 29 -20.48 -2.88 -2.21
CA ALA A 29 -20.20 -2.90 -0.78
C ALA A 29 -21.33 -3.59 0.03
N TYR A 30 -22.59 -3.37 -0.35
CA TYR A 30 -23.75 -4.03 0.27
C TYR A 30 -23.73 -5.56 0.03
N GLY A 31 -23.44 -5.99 -1.21
CA GLY A 31 -23.34 -7.41 -1.54
C GLY A 31 -22.22 -8.11 -0.76
N CYS A 32 -21.06 -7.46 -0.61
CA CYS A 32 -19.97 -7.97 0.25
C CYS A 32 -20.37 -8.04 1.73
N TRP A 33 -21.13 -7.06 2.23
CA TRP A 33 -21.63 -7.06 3.60
C TRP A 33 -22.56 -8.27 3.84
N GLU A 34 -23.54 -8.48 2.97
CA GLU A 34 -24.51 -9.57 3.08
C GLU A 34 -23.87 -10.96 2.98
N LYS A 35 -22.89 -11.12 2.08
CA LYS A 35 -22.25 -12.42 1.79
C LYS A 35 -21.04 -12.74 2.67
N GLY A 36 -20.66 -11.87 3.60
CA GLY A 36 -19.45 -12.07 4.41
C GLY A 36 -18.14 -11.83 3.64
N GLY A 37 -18.17 -11.10 2.52
CA GLY A 37 -17.03 -10.80 1.66
C GLY A 37 -16.31 -9.49 2.01
N THR A 38 -15.26 -9.19 1.25
CA THR A 38 -14.53 -7.90 1.33
C THR A 38 -14.78 -7.08 0.08
N TYR A 39 -15.13 -5.80 0.25
CA TYR A 39 -15.30 -4.87 -0.87
C TYR A 39 -13.93 -4.40 -1.35
N SER A 40 -13.45 -5.01 -2.44
CA SER A 40 -12.11 -4.76 -3.00
C SER A 40 -12.12 -4.77 -4.53
N ALA A 41 -11.07 -4.18 -5.09
CA ALA A 41 -10.73 -4.28 -6.50
C ALA A 41 -9.31 -4.86 -6.66
N PRO A 42 -9.04 -5.62 -7.74
CA PRO A 42 -7.69 -6.11 -8.02
C PRO A 42 -6.77 -4.94 -8.35
N LEU A 43 -5.61 -4.89 -7.71
CA LEU A 43 -4.53 -3.94 -8.00
C LEU A 43 -3.52 -4.61 -8.92
N GLU A 44 -3.34 -4.03 -10.10
CA GLU A 44 -2.32 -4.44 -11.05
C GLU A 44 -1.27 -3.33 -11.19
N VAL A 45 -0.01 -3.74 -11.29
CA VAL A 45 1.11 -2.81 -11.45
C VAL A 45 1.89 -3.19 -12.70
N LYS A 46 2.09 -2.22 -13.57
CA LYS A 46 2.93 -2.32 -14.75
C LYS A 46 4.36 -1.97 -14.37
N ILE A 47 5.28 -2.90 -14.63
CA ILE A 47 6.71 -2.76 -14.32
C ILE A 47 7.57 -3.04 -15.54
N ASN A 48 8.77 -2.47 -15.54
CA ASN A 48 9.85 -2.81 -16.47
C ASN A 48 10.97 -3.55 -15.74
N LEU A 49 11.39 -4.70 -16.26
CA LEU A 49 12.67 -5.32 -15.93
C LEU A 49 13.69 -4.98 -17.02
N ILE A 50 14.67 -4.15 -16.66
CA ILE A 50 15.70 -3.63 -17.56
C ILE A 50 17.02 -4.35 -17.29
N SER A 51 17.59 -4.97 -18.33
CA SER A 51 18.93 -5.58 -18.28
C SER A 51 19.94 -4.65 -18.96
N LYS A 52 20.79 -3.98 -18.18
CA LYS A 52 21.85 -3.10 -18.72
C LYS A 52 22.89 -3.84 -19.57
N LYS A 53 23.10 -5.14 -19.29
CA LYS A 53 24.07 -5.97 -20.02
C LYS A 53 23.64 -6.24 -21.47
N THR A 54 22.35 -6.46 -21.67
CA THR A 54 21.78 -6.83 -22.98
C THR A 54 21.02 -5.68 -23.65
N GLY A 55 20.68 -4.63 -22.91
CA GLY A 55 19.79 -3.56 -23.35
C GLY A 55 18.32 -3.97 -23.41
N GLU A 56 17.97 -5.19 -22.97
CA GLU A 56 16.62 -5.72 -23.02
C GLU A 56 15.73 -5.05 -21.97
N ILE A 57 14.50 -4.70 -22.38
CA ILE A 57 13.44 -4.21 -21.50
C ILE A 57 12.26 -5.18 -21.60
N LYS A 58 11.90 -5.80 -20.48
CA LYS A 58 10.70 -6.63 -20.37
C LYS A 58 9.65 -5.87 -19.58
N GLU A 59 8.60 -5.46 -20.27
CA GLU A 59 7.40 -4.90 -19.63
C GLU A 59 6.50 -6.05 -19.17
N GLN A 60 5.97 -5.94 -17.95
CA GLN A 60 5.05 -6.93 -17.39
C GLN A 60 3.99 -6.27 -16.51
N ASP A 61 2.76 -6.75 -16.62
CA ASP A 61 1.69 -6.44 -15.67
C ASP A 61 1.68 -7.50 -14.56
N VAL A 62 1.75 -7.05 -13.30
CA VAL A 62 1.83 -7.90 -12.12
C VAL A 62 0.65 -7.65 -11.21
N PHE A 63 -0.05 -8.73 -10.85
CA PHE A 63 -1.11 -8.69 -9.84
C PHE A 63 -0.50 -8.50 -8.45
N MET A 64 -0.81 -7.37 -7.81
CA MET A 64 -0.30 -7.03 -6.48
C MET A 64 -1.21 -7.47 -5.34
N GLY A 65 -2.46 -7.84 -5.64
CA GLY A 65 -3.44 -8.28 -4.66
C GLY A 65 -4.79 -7.58 -4.81
N GLU A 66 -5.70 -7.89 -3.88
CA GLU A 66 -7.00 -7.22 -3.75
C GLU A 66 -6.85 -6.00 -2.83
N LEU A 67 -7.18 -4.81 -3.33
CA LEU A 67 -7.16 -3.57 -2.57
C LEU A 67 -8.55 -3.26 -2.01
N PRO A 68 -8.74 -3.23 -0.68
CA PRO A 68 -10.01 -2.81 -0.09
C PRO A 68 -10.36 -1.38 -0.50
N LEU A 69 -11.59 -1.17 -0.95
CA LEU A 69 -12.07 0.14 -1.38
C LEU A 69 -12.92 0.82 -0.31
N MET A 70 -12.83 2.15 -0.30
CA MET A 70 -13.65 2.98 0.57
C MET A 70 -15.08 3.07 0.01
N THR A 71 -16.08 2.94 0.87
CA THR A 71 -17.49 3.14 0.53
C THR A 71 -17.84 4.63 0.48
N GLU A 72 -19.00 4.98 -0.08
CA GLU A 72 -19.49 6.37 -0.11
C GLU A 72 -19.64 7.00 1.29
N ASN A 73 -19.81 6.17 2.32
CA ASN A 73 -19.93 6.60 3.71
C ASN A 73 -18.57 6.77 4.42
N GLY A 74 -17.45 6.57 3.71
CA GLY A 74 -16.10 6.68 4.27
C GLY A 74 -15.62 5.46 5.08
N GLY A 75 -16.37 4.37 5.05
CA GLY A 75 -16.02 3.09 5.67
C GLY A 75 -15.40 2.10 4.69
N PHE A 76 -15.13 0.89 5.18
CA PHE A 76 -14.63 -0.25 4.42
C PHE A 76 -15.40 -1.51 4.83
N VAL A 77 -15.76 -2.38 3.87
CA VAL A 77 -16.37 -3.68 4.18
C VAL A 77 -15.28 -4.76 4.13
N ILE A 78 -14.96 -5.35 5.28
CA ILE A 78 -13.93 -6.38 5.43
C ILE A 78 -14.56 -7.63 6.05
N ASN A 79 -14.60 -8.73 5.30
CA ASN A 79 -15.20 -10.01 5.71
C ASN A 79 -16.63 -9.84 6.27
N GLY A 80 -17.48 -9.08 5.57
CA GLY A 80 -18.86 -8.80 5.94
C GLY A 80 -19.04 -7.71 7.00
N ALA A 81 -17.97 -7.23 7.63
CA ALA A 81 -18.06 -6.21 8.67
C ALA A 81 -17.67 -4.83 8.14
N GLU A 82 -18.47 -3.82 8.48
CA GLU A 82 -18.11 -2.43 8.25
C GLU A 82 -17.04 -1.98 9.25
N ARG A 83 -15.99 -1.35 8.74
CA ARG A 83 -14.84 -0.86 9.50
C ARG A 83 -14.53 0.57 9.09
N VAL A 84 -14.12 1.38 10.05
CA VAL A 84 -13.69 2.76 9.83
C VAL A 84 -12.24 2.89 10.23
N ILE A 85 -11.44 3.57 9.40
CA ILE A 85 -10.06 3.91 9.72
C ILE A 85 -10.07 5.22 10.52
N VAL A 86 -9.42 5.23 11.68
CA VAL A 86 -9.29 6.41 12.53
C VAL A 86 -7.91 7.04 12.38
N ASN A 87 -7.86 8.37 12.34
CA ASN A 87 -6.60 9.10 12.32
C ASN A 87 -5.88 8.95 13.66
N GLN A 88 -4.61 8.56 13.61
CA GLN A 88 -3.75 8.51 14.79
C GLN A 88 -2.95 9.80 14.93
N LEU A 89 -2.90 10.35 16.15
CA LEU A 89 -1.99 11.45 16.48
C LEU A 89 -0.64 10.86 16.84
N ILE A 90 0.34 11.05 15.94
CA ILE A 90 1.70 10.57 16.11
C ILE A 90 2.62 11.78 16.18
N ARG A 91 3.62 11.74 17.07
CA ARG A 91 4.65 12.78 17.16
C ARG A 91 5.45 12.81 15.86
N SER A 92 5.75 14.01 15.36
CA SER A 92 6.56 14.17 14.16
C SER A 92 7.96 13.54 14.33
N PRO A 93 8.62 13.07 13.28
CA PRO A 93 10.02 12.68 13.37
C PRO A 93 10.89 13.88 13.78
N GLY A 94 11.77 13.73 14.77
CA GLY A 94 12.60 14.82 15.27
C GLY A 94 13.43 14.44 16.50
N ILE A 95 14.29 15.37 16.93
CA ILE A 95 15.03 15.26 18.19
C ILE A 95 14.17 15.86 19.30
N TYR A 96 13.92 15.08 20.35
CA TYR A 96 13.16 15.48 21.52
C TYR A 96 14.10 15.46 22.73
N PHE A 97 14.10 16.56 23.49
CA PHE A 97 14.78 16.63 24.77
C PHE A 97 13.73 16.45 25.86
N ASP A 98 14.05 15.65 26.87
CA ASP A 98 13.23 15.46 28.06
C ASP A 98 14.10 15.69 29.29
N GLU A 99 13.54 16.32 30.32
CA GLU A 99 14.20 16.57 31.59
C GLU A 99 13.30 16.05 32.71
N GLU A 100 13.63 14.88 33.25
CA GLU A 100 12.92 14.31 34.39
C GLU A 100 13.34 15.05 35.67
N LYS A 101 12.39 15.74 36.32
CA LYS A 101 12.59 16.21 37.70
C LYS A 101 12.51 15.02 38.66
N ASN A 102 13.62 14.72 39.33
CA ASN A 102 13.60 13.82 40.48
C ASN A 102 12.73 14.41 41.60
N GLU A 103 11.63 13.75 41.95
CA GLU A 103 10.76 14.12 43.09
C GLU A 103 11.40 13.92 44.48
N ASN A 104 12.72 13.65 44.56
CA ASN A 104 13.45 13.43 45.82
C ASN A 104 14.47 14.54 46.14
N SER A 105 14.07 15.81 46.04
CA SER A 105 14.78 16.90 46.71
C SER A 105 13.91 17.44 47.85
N LYS A 106 14.19 16.92 49.05
CA LYS A 106 13.87 17.58 50.32
C LYS A 106 14.57 18.93 50.42
#